data_AF-A0A7C3HMQ0-F1
#
_entry.id   AF-A0A7C3HMQ0-F1
#
_cell.length_a   1.000
_cell.length_b   1.000
_cell.length_c   1.000
_cell.angle_alpha   90.00
_cell.angle_beta   90.00
_cell.angle_gamma   90.00
#
_symmetry.space_group_name_H-M   'P 1'
#
loop_
_entity.id
_entity.type
_entity.pdbx_description
1 polymer ?
#
loop_
_entity_poly.entity_id
_entity_poly.type
_entity_poly.pdbx_seq_one_letter_code
_entity_poly.pdbx_strand_id
1 'polypeptide(L)'
;MRSLNQALQDHELIVLRVIGEWWELDLTGADKAASVEALAERLAQLDMAQELHYLPPEEAAALEALAAANGRIPVAAFEREHGAVRLMGPGRLEREEPWFDPQSPTEA
;
A
#
# COMPACT_ATOMS: atom_id res chain seq x y z
N MET A 1 -9.68 1.90 -15.53
CA MET A 1 -9.23 1.64 -14.15
C MET A 1 -9.04 0.14 -13.99
N ARG A 2 -8.02 -0.31 -13.26
CA ARG A 2 -7.82 -1.74 -12.98
C ARG A 2 -8.78 -2.16 -11.86
N SER A 3 -9.16 -3.43 -11.81
CA SER A 3 -9.84 -3.96 -10.62
C SER A 3 -8.87 -4.05 -9.44
N LEU A 4 -9.41 -4.14 -8.23
CA LEU A 4 -8.61 -4.29 -7.02
C LEU A 4 -7.76 -5.58 -7.07
N ASN A 5 -8.32 -6.68 -7.53
CA ASN A 5 -7.56 -7.93 -7.73
C ASN A 5 -6.39 -7.74 -8.70
N GLN A 6 -6.60 -7.03 -9.81
CA GLN A 6 -5.53 -6.76 -10.79
C GLN A 6 -4.43 -5.88 -10.20
N ALA A 7 -4.77 -4.91 -9.35
CA ALA A 7 -3.78 -4.08 -8.67
C ALA A 7 -2.98 -4.91 -7.65
N LEU A 8 -3.65 -5.69 -6.80
CA LEU A 8 -3.02 -6.51 -5.77
C LEU A 8 -2.12 -7.61 -6.36
N GLN A 9 -2.46 -8.17 -7.52
CA GLN A 9 -1.64 -9.19 -8.20
C GLN A 9 -0.23 -8.73 -8.56
N ASP A 10 -0.02 -7.43 -8.77
CA ASP A 10 1.27 -6.87 -9.14
C ASP A 10 2.25 -6.78 -7.94
N HIS A 11 1.77 -6.96 -6.70
CA HIS A 11 2.57 -6.84 -5.48
C HIS A 11 3.19 -8.16 -5.01
N GLU A 12 4.28 -8.06 -4.25
CA GLU A 12 4.92 -9.22 -3.61
C GLU A 12 4.05 -9.80 -2.49
N LEU A 13 4.19 -11.11 -2.21
CA LEU A 13 3.39 -11.78 -1.17
C LEU A 13 3.57 -11.14 0.22
N ILE A 14 4.79 -10.66 0.53
CA ILE A 14 5.04 -9.95 1.79
C ILE A 14 4.18 -8.68 1.91
N VAL A 15 4.05 -7.89 0.84
CA VAL A 15 3.21 -6.68 0.83
C VAL A 15 1.75 -7.05 1.10
N LEU A 16 1.26 -8.12 0.45
CA LEU A 16 -0.11 -8.60 0.68
C LEU A 16 -0.32 -9.03 2.14
N ARG A 17 0.64 -9.73 2.74
CA ARG A 17 0.56 -10.16 4.14
C ARG A 17 0.54 -8.99 5.11
N VAL A 18 1.37 -7.97 4.89
CA VAL A 18 1.40 -6.76 5.73
C VAL A 18 0.07 -6.01 5.65
N ILE A 19 -0.47 -5.82 4.43
CA ILE A 19 -1.81 -5.22 4.28
C ILE A 19 -2.85 -6.08 5.02
N GLY A 20 -2.76 -7.40 4.92
CA GLY A 20 -3.66 -8.33 5.61
C GLY A 20 -3.62 -8.13 7.13
N GLU A 21 -2.43 -8.06 7.71
CA GLU A 21 -2.22 -7.87 9.14
C GLU A 21 -2.87 -6.57 9.65
N TRP A 22 -2.72 -5.45 8.93
CA TRP A 22 -3.35 -4.17 9.28
C TRP A 22 -4.88 -4.22 9.25
N TRP A 23 -5.46 -5.12 8.46
CA TRP A 23 -6.90 -5.34 8.36
C TRP A 23 -7.39 -6.56 9.13
N GLU A 24 -6.58 -7.06 10.08
CA GLU A 24 -6.87 -8.20 10.95
C GLU A 24 -7.13 -9.52 10.19
N LEU A 25 -6.53 -9.67 9.01
CA LEU A 25 -6.59 -10.89 8.20
C LEU A 25 -5.36 -11.77 8.45
N ASP A 26 -5.59 -12.98 8.97
CA ASP A 26 -4.55 -14.01 9.02
C ASP A 26 -4.36 -14.66 7.65
N LEU A 27 -3.28 -14.28 6.97
CA LEU A 27 -2.87 -14.84 5.68
C LEU A 27 -1.72 -15.86 5.81
N THR A 28 -1.50 -16.38 7.02
CA THR A 28 -0.45 -17.37 7.28
C THR A 28 -0.68 -18.63 6.47
N GLY A 29 0.33 -19.06 5.71
CA GLY A 29 0.24 -20.25 4.85
C GLY A 29 -0.60 -20.08 3.58
N ALA A 30 -1.26 -18.94 3.38
CA ALA A 30 -1.94 -18.63 2.13
C ALA A 30 -0.92 -18.40 1.00
N ASP A 31 -1.28 -18.87 -0.20
CA ASP A 31 -0.57 -18.52 -1.42
C ASP A 31 -1.01 -17.13 -1.93
N LYS A 32 -0.29 -16.62 -2.94
CA LYS A 32 -0.53 -15.28 -3.47
C LYS A 32 -1.94 -15.10 -4.03
N ALA A 33 -2.51 -16.11 -4.68
CA ALA A 33 -3.84 -15.98 -5.27
C ALA A 33 -4.91 -15.86 -4.16
N ALA A 34 -4.83 -16.74 -3.15
CA ALA A 34 -5.71 -16.69 -1.99
C ALA A 34 -5.58 -15.37 -1.21
N SER A 35 -4.36 -14.87 -1.01
CA SER A 35 -4.13 -13.57 -0.37
C SER A 35 -4.76 -12.41 -1.14
N VAL A 36 -4.63 -12.39 -2.48
CA VAL A 36 -5.26 -11.36 -3.32
C VAL A 36 -6.78 -11.38 -3.19
N GLU A 37 -7.39 -12.56 -3.23
CA GLU A 37 -8.85 -12.68 -3.13
C GLU A 37 -9.37 -12.19 -1.78
N ALA A 38 -8.76 -12.67 -0.68
CA ALA A 38 -9.15 -12.26 0.68
C ALA A 38 -9.00 -10.75 0.90
N LEU A 39 -7.89 -10.17 0.44
CA LEU A 39 -7.66 -8.73 0.53
C LEU A 39 -8.65 -7.93 -0.31
N ALA A 40 -8.89 -8.36 -1.55
CA ALA A 40 -9.82 -7.65 -2.44
C ALA A 40 -11.24 -7.62 -1.84
N GLU A 41 -11.69 -8.73 -1.24
CA GLU A 41 -12.98 -8.79 -0.55
C GLU A 41 -13.01 -7.85 0.65
N ARG A 42 -11.98 -7.88 1.51
CA ARG A 42 -11.93 -7.04 2.72
C ARG A 42 -11.87 -5.56 2.40
N LEU A 43 -10.98 -5.16 1.50
CA LEU A 43 -10.77 -3.77 1.12
C LEU A 43 -11.97 -3.18 0.37
N ALA A 44 -12.75 -3.99 -0.35
CA ALA A 44 -13.97 -3.54 -1.02
C ALA A 44 -15.09 -3.11 -0.05
N GLN A 45 -14.99 -3.49 1.23
CA GLN A 45 -15.95 -3.12 2.28
C GLN A 45 -15.56 -1.84 3.03
N LEU A 46 -14.37 -1.30 2.77
CA LEU A 46 -13.85 -0.14 3.49
C LEU A 46 -14.32 1.17 2.85
N ASP A 47 -14.61 2.16 3.69
CA ASP A 47 -14.75 3.54 3.25
C ASP A 47 -13.38 4.21 3.25
N MET A 48 -12.67 4.08 2.13
CA MET A 48 -11.28 4.54 2.06
C MET A 48 -11.13 6.06 2.19
N ALA A 49 -12.19 6.83 1.90
CA ALA A 49 -12.19 8.27 2.16
C ALA A 49 -12.22 8.55 3.67
N GLN A 50 -12.96 7.74 4.44
CA GLN A 50 -12.96 7.82 5.90
C GLN A 50 -11.61 7.41 6.49
N GLU A 51 -11.00 6.35 5.98
CA GLU A 51 -9.70 5.85 6.48
C GLU A 51 -8.57 6.87 6.32
N LEU A 52 -8.56 7.61 5.19
CA LEU A 52 -7.59 8.69 4.93
C LEU A 52 -7.58 9.78 6.02
N HIS A 53 -8.71 10.00 6.72
CA HIS A 53 -8.77 11.00 7.80
C HIS A 53 -7.99 10.61 9.05
N TYR A 54 -7.63 9.33 9.22
CA TYR A 54 -6.85 8.87 10.35
C TYR A 54 -5.33 8.93 10.10
N LEU A 55 -4.92 9.22 8.86
CA LEU A 55 -3.51 9.34 8.52
C LEU A 55 -2.92 10.68 9.00
N PRO A 56 -1.62 10.72 9.30
CA PRO A 56 -0.86 11.95 9.40
C PRO A 56 -1.07 12.87 8.17
N PRO A 57 -1.13 14.19 8.35
CA PRO A 57 -1.46 15.11 7.26
C PRO A 57 -0.56 15.01 6.01
N GLU A 58 0.72 14.71 6.20
CA GLU A 58 1.68 14.60 5.09
C GLU A 58 1.46 13.33 4.26
N GLU A 59 1.08 12.22 4.90
CA GLU A 59 0.75 10.94 4.26
C GLU A 59 -0.58 11.05 3.52
N ALA A 60 -1.60 11.63 4.17
CA ALA A 60 -2.89 11.91 3.56
C ALA A 60 -2.74 12.80 2.30
N ALA A 61 -1.92 13.86 2.38
CA ALA A 61 -1.68 14.74 1.24
C ALA A 61 -1.05 14.02 0.03
N ALA A 62 -0.15 13.07 0.27
CA ALA A 62 0.47 12.27 -0.81
C ALA A 62 -0.57 11.39 -1.53
N LEU A 63 -1.46 10.74 -0.77
CA LEU A 63 -2.54 9.91 -1.32
C LEU A 63 -3.62 10.74 -2.02
N GLU A 64 -4.00 11.89 -1.46
CA GLU A 64 -4.94 12.82 -2.08
C GLU A 64 -4.42 13.36 -3.41
N ALA A 65 -3.12 13.70 -3.49
CA ALA A 65 -2.48 14.11 -4.74
C ALA A 65 -2.56 13.00 -5.81
N LEU A 66 -2.25 11.75 -5.44
CA LEU A 66 -2.39 10.60 -6.34
C LEU A 66 -3.84 10.43 -6.78
N ALA A 67 -4.81 10.51 -5.87
CA ALA A 67 -6.22 10.37 -6.19
C ALA A 67 -6.70 11.46 -7.17
N ALA A 68 -6.32 12.72 -6.94
CA ALA A 68 -6.61 13.85 -7.83
C ALA A 68 -5.99 13.67 -9.24
N ALA A 69 -4.87 12.95 -9.33
CA ALA A 69 -4.19 12.62 -10.57
C ALA A 69 -4.66 11.28 -11.21
N ASN A 70 -5.84 10.77 -10.84
CA ASN A 70 -6.36 9.47 -11.29
C ASN A 70 -5.41 8.29 -11.00
N GLY A 71 -4.72 8.35 -9.85
CA GLY A 71 -3.81 7.32 -9.35
C GLY A 71 -2.47 7.24 -10.08
N ARG A 72 -2.08 8.27 -10.85
CA ARG A 72 -0.83 8.24 -11.63
C ARG A 72 -0.13 9.59 -11.63
N ILE A 73 1.06 9.63 -11.04
CA ILE A 73 1.98 10.77 -11.07
C ILE A 73 3.37 10.26 -11.50
N PRO A 74 4.15 11.01 -12.29
CA PRO A 74 5.55 10.65 -12.55
C PRO A 74 6.34 10.56 -11.24
N VAL A 75 7.05 9.44 -11.02
CA VAL A 75 7.77 9.15 -9.77
C VAL A 75 8.64 10.33 -9.33
N ALA A 76 9.49 10.87 -10.21
CA ALA A 76 10.37 12.00 -9.88
C ALA A 76 9.62 13.29 -9.48
N ALA A 77 8.40 13.50 -9.99
CA ALA A 77 7.59 14.65 -9.59
C ALA A 77 6.97 14.41 -8.20
N PHE A 78 6.48 13.20 -7.96
CA PHE A 78 5.86 12.80 -6.70
C PHE A 78 6.87 12.79 -5.55
N GLU A 79 8.03 12.16 -5.74
CA GLU A 79 9.07 12.06 -4.70
C GLU A 79 9.66 13.41 -4.30
N ARG A 80 9.68 14.38 -5.22
CA ARG A 80 10.15 15.74 -4.92
C ARG A 80 9.21 16.46 -3.95
N GLU A 81 7.92 16.13 -3.97
CA GLU A 81 6.89 16.81 -3.17
C GLU A 81 6.55 16.03 -1.89
N HIS A 82 6.52 14.70 -1.96
CA HIS A 82 6.05 13.84 -0.86
C HIS A 82 7.12 12.88 -0.32
N GLY A 83 8.35 12.94 -0.85
CA GLY A 83 9.48 12.12 -0.43
C GLY A 83 9.60 10.78 -1.17
N ALA A 84 10.76 10.15 -1.05
CA ALA A 84 11.13 8.97 -1.83
C ALA A 84 10.78 7.64 -1.14
N VAL A 85 10.60 6.59 -1.94
CA VAL A 85 10.41 5.20 -1.47
C VAL A 85 11.69 4.40 -1.71
N ARG A 86 12.18 3.65 -0.70
CA ARG A 86 13.36 2.81 -0.86
C ARG A 86 13.01 1.68 -1.83
N LEU A 87 13.88 1.46 -2.82
CA LEU A 87 13.78 0.28 -3.67
C LEU A 87 14.22 -0.96 -2.88
N MET A 88 13.27 -1.83 -2.55
CA MET A 88 13.49 -3.05 -1.80
C MET A 88 12.89 -4.26 -2.52
N GLY A 89 13.65 -5.35 -2.61
CA GLY A 89 13.11 -6.66 -3.00
C GLY A 89 12.44 -7.37 -1.81
N PRO A 90 11.69 -8.46 -2.05
CA PRO A 90 10.86 -9.12 -1.05
C PRO A 90 11.63 -9.54 0.20
N GLY A 91 12.79 -10.19 0.04
CA GLY A 91 13.60 -10.60 1.20
C GLY A 91 14.20 -9.42 1.98
N ARG A 92 14.32 -8.23 1.38
CA ARG A 92 14.75 -7.02 2.10
C ARG A 92 13.58 -6.40 2.86
N LEU A 93 12.39 -6.35 2.25
CA LEU A 93 11.14 -5.92 2.90
C LEU A 93 10.88 -6.74 4.17
N GLU A 94 11.01 -8.06 4.11
CA GLU A 94 10.82 -8.96 5.28
C GLU A 94 11.79 -8.71 6.43
N ARG A 95 13.00 -8.20 6.16
CA ARG A 95 14.03 -7.98 7.20
C ARG A 95 14.01 -6.57 7.76
N GLU A 96 13.72 -5.59 6.92
CA GLU A 96 13.84 -4.18 7.26
C GLU A 96 12.50 -3.56 7.64
N GLU A 97 11.37 -4.18 7.27
CA GLU A 97 10.01 -3.79 7.64
C GLU A 97 9.80 -2.26 7.56
N PRO A 98 10.04 -1.64 6.39
CA PRO A 98 10.13 -0.19 6.27
C PRO A 98 8.86 0.56 6.69
N TRP A 99 7.72 -0.13 6.75
CA TRP A 99 6.45 0.40 7.24
C TRP A 99 6.44 0.68 8.76
N PHE A 100 7.41 0.19 9.53
CA PHE A 100 7.58 0.57 10.95
C PHE A 100 8.54 1.74 11.16
N ASP A 101 9.41 2.03 10.19
CA ASP A 101 10.35 3.15 10.20
C ASP A 101 10.52 3.72 8.78
N PRO A 102 9.48 4.38 8.25
CA PRO A 102 9.49 4.90 6.90
C PRO A 102 10.43 6.11 6.78
N GLN A 103 11.14 6.20 5.66
CA GLN A 103 12.06 7.32 5.42
C GLN A 103 11.34 8.59 4.92
N SER A 104 10.07 8.46 4.52
CA SER A 104 9.25 9.57 4.01
C SER A 104 7.75 9.29 4.14
N PRO A 105 6.89 10.32 4.07
CA PRO A 105 5.44 10.16 4.05
C PRO A 105 4.91 9.29 2.91
N THR A 106 5.65 9.20 1.79
CA THR A 106 5.28 8.34 0.66
C THR A 106 5.61 6.86 0.91
N GLU A 107 6.54 6.57 1.81
CA GLU A 107 6.91 5.20 2.17
C GLU A 107 6.12 4.63 3.36
N ALA A 108 5.49 5.50 4.15
CA ALA A 108 4.68 5.14 5.32
C ALA A 108 3.44 4.33 4.95
#